data_AF-A0A2E7SIN1-F1
#
_entry.id   AF-A0A2E7SIN1-F1
#
_cell.length_a   1.000
_cell.length_b   1.000
_cell.length_c   1.000
_cell.angle_alpha   90.00
_cell.angle_beta   90.00
_cell.angle_gamma   90.00
#
_symmetry.space_group_name_H-M   'P 1'
#
loop_
_entity.id
_entity.type
_entity.pdbx_description
1 polymer ?
#
loop_
_entity_poly.entity_id
_entity_poly.type
_entity_poly.pdbx_seq_one_letter_code
_entity_poly.pdbx_strand_id
1 'polypeptide(L)'
;MYIGNDLSRGRVETYYYTSTSGGETAITTDTSGKTINYTVGWVAVYLNGVRLHDSDFTATTGNSITGLAALSQDDVVIIEAQHTFSSSDAVPATGGSFSGNVSFGDNNITNVGSIALDSISADGTGITINDKLTLKKEAFMKTLHQSWVLGG
;
A
#
# COMPACT_ATOMS: atom_id res chain seq x y z
N MET A 1 8.48 -13.66 15.17
CA MET A 1 7.05 -13.32 15.24
C MET A 1 6.58 -13.05 13.82
N TYR A 2 5.83 -14.00 13.26
CA TYR A 2 5.38 -13.96 11.88
C TYR A 2 4.12 -13.08 11.79
N ILE A 3 4.22 -11.97 11.08
CA ILE A 3 3.18 -10.93 10.90
C ILE A 3 2.56 -11.02 9.49
N GLY A 4 2.32 -12.23 9.02
CA GLY A 4 1.65 -12.47 7.75
C GLY A 4 0.36 -13.23 7.99
N ASN A 5 -0.78 -12.54 7.89
CA ASN A 5 -1.91 -13.20 7.23
C ASN A 5 -1.38 -13.70 5.89
N ASP A 6 -1.64 -14.96 5.55
CA ASP A 6 -1.23 -15.51 4.27
C ASP A 6 -1.83 -14.65 3.14
N LEU A 7 -0.97 -13.98 2.37
CA LEU A 7 -1.37 -13.17 1.22
C LEU A 7 -1.93 -14.03 0.06
N SER A 8 -2.17 -15.32 0.28
CA SER A 8 -2.65 -16.26 -0.74
C SER A 8 -4.18 -16.22 -0.92
N ARG A 9 -4.92 -15.63 0.02
CA ARG A 9 -6.36 -15.41 -0.13
C ARG A 9 -6.67 -13.99 0.32
N GLY A 10 -6.98 -13.13 -0.64
CA GLY A 10 -7.57 -11.83 -0.34
C GLY A 10 -8.70 -12.01 0.66
N ARG A 11 -8.74 -11.16 1.70
CA ARG A 11 -9.80 -11.22 2.71
C ARG A 11 -11.13 -11.12 1.96
N VAL A 12 -11.98 -12.14 2.10
CA VAL A 12 -13.36 -12.05 1.62
C VAL A 12 -14.06 -11.04 2.48
N GLU A 13 -14.67 -10.05 1.85
CA GLU A 13 -15.55 -9.10 2.49
C GLU A 13 -16.99 -9.46 2.14
N THR A 14 -17.83 -9.61 3.16
CA THR A 14 -19.23 -10.00 2.97
C THR A 14 -20.14 -8.82 3.24
N TYR A 15 -21.03 -8.55 2.30
CA TYR A 15 -22.08 -7.53 2.41
C TYR A 15 -23.45 -8.21 2.50
N TYR A 16 -24.32 -7.63 3.33
CA TYR A 16 -25.69 -8.11 3.54
C TYR A 16 -26.68 -7.03 3.14
N TYR A 17 -27.49 -7.31 2.15
CA TYR A 17 -28.57 -6.44 1.73
C TYR A 17 -29.91 -7.14 1.98
N THR A 18 -30.85 -6.45 2.60
CA THR A 18 -32.23 -6.91 2.81
C THR A 18 -33.15 -5.96 2.08
N SER A 19 -33.90 -6.45 1.09
CA SER A 19 -34.87 -5.64 0.38
C SER A 19 -35.97 -5.19 1.34
N THR A 20 -36.15 -3.87 1.47
CA THR A 20 -37.18 -3.29 2.35
C THR A 20 -38.47 -3.00 1.60
N SER A 21 -38.38 -2.67 0.31
CA SER A 21 -39.53 -2.28 -0.52
C SER A 21 -39.95 -3.33 -1.54
N GLY A 22 -39.04 -4.20 -1.97
CA GLY A 22 -39.22 -5.01 -3.17
C GLY A 22 -39.11 -4.18 -4.45
N GLY A 23 -38.84 -4.85 -5.56
CA GLY A 23 -38.69 -4.26 -6.88
C GLY A 23 -37.26 -3.80 -7.21
N GLU A 24 -36.33 -3.85 -6.27
CA GLU A 24 -34.94 -3.46 -6.53
C GLU A 24 -34.30 -4.46 -7.51
N THR A 25 -33.57 -3.93 -8.49
CA THR A 25 -32.81 -4.72 -9.48
C THR A 25 -31.32 -4.41 -9.42
N ALA A 26 -30.92 -3.61 -8.44
CA ALA A 26 -29.55 -3.15 -8.25
C ALA A 26 -29.26 -2.88 -6.76
N ILE A 27 -28.03 -3.15 -6.35
CA ILE A 27 -27.51 -2.97 -4.99
C ILE A 27 -26.17 -2.26 -5.09
N THR A 28 -26.06 -1.09 -4.46
CA THR A 28 -24.82 -0.28 -4.39
C THR A 28 -24.31 -0.12 -2.96
N THR A 29 -25.17 -0.33 -1.98
CA THR A 29 -24.85 -0.29 -0.55
C THR A 29 -25.54 -1.45 0.16
N ASP A 30 -24.92 -1.95 1.22
CA ASP A 30 -25.53 -2.94 2.11
C ASP A 30 -26.57 -2.28 3.05
N THR A 31 -27.28 -3.09 3.84
CA THR A 31 -28.31 -2.61 4.79
C THR A 31 -27.73 -1.70 5.88
N SER A 32 -26.42 -1.79 6.17
CA SER A 32 -25.73 -0.93 7.14
C SER A 32 -25.26 0.41 6.55
N GLY A 33 -25.49 0.62 5.25
CA GLY A 33 -25.08 1.82 4.52
C GLY A 33 -23.65 1.75 3.98
N LYS A 34 -22.96 0.61 4.11
CA LYS A 34 -21.63 0.43 3.55
C LYS A 34 -21.71 0.23 2.04
N THR A 35 -20.95 1.00 1.29
CA THR A 35 -20.86 0.85 -0.17
C THR A 35 -20.23 -0.49 -0.53
N ILE A 36 -20.85 -1.19 -1.50
CA ILE A 36 -20.30 -2.44 -2.04
C ILE A 36 -18.95 -2.14 -2.69
N ASN A 37 -17.96 -2.98 -2.44
CA ASN A 37 -16.64 -2.91 -3.06
C ASN A 37 -16.14 -4.32 -3.36
N TYR A 38 -15.73 -4.60 -4.59
CA TYR A 38 -15.21 -5.90 -5.02
C TYR A 38 -14.21 -5.75 -6.19
N THR A 39 -13.35 -6.74 -6.39
CA THR A 39 -12.56 -6.82 -7.64
C THR A 39 -13.44 -7.42 -8.73
N VAL A 40 -13.59 -6.74 -9.87
CA VAL A 40 -14.37 -7.25 -11.02
C VAL A 40 -13.92 -8.66 -11.39
N GLY A 41 -14.88 -9.57 -11.57
CA GLY A 41 -14.63 -11.00 -11.83
C GLY A 41 -14.37 -11.86 -10.58
N TRP A 42 -14.30 -11.25 -9.38
CA TRP A 42 -14.05 -11.94 -8.12
C TRP A 42 -15.16 -11.66 -7.09
N VAL A 43 -16.40 -11.97 -7.47
CA VAL A 43 -17.58 -11.79 -6.62
C VAL A 43 -18.52 -12.98 -6.75
N ALA A 44 -19.12 -13.39 -5.63
CA ALA A 44 -20.23 -14.33 -5.60
C ALA A 44 -21.45 -13.65 -4.97
N VAL A 45 -22.61 -13.81 -5.61
CA VAL A 45 -23.88 -13.24 -5.15
C VAL A 45 -24.82 -14.39 -4.81
N TYR A 46 -25.47 -14.28 -3.66
CA TYR A 46 -26.46 -15.24 -3.19
C TYR A 46 -27.77 -14.51 -2.93
N LEU A 47 -28.88 -15.10 -3.35
CA LEU A 47 -30.23 -14.63 -3.03
C LEU A 47 -30.91 -15.68 -2.15
N ASN A 48 -31.29 -15.30 -0.94
CA ASN A 48 -31.90 -16.18 0.07
C ASN A 48 -31.08 -17.47 0.32
N GLY A 49 -29.75 -17.34 0.28
CA GLY A 49 -28.81 -18.45 0.47
C GLY A 49 -28.50 -19.27 -0.78
N VAL A 50 -29.17 -19.03 -1.92
CA VAL A 50 -28.88 -19.70 -3.19
C VAL A 50 -27.88 -18.88 -4.00
N ARG A 51 -26.76 -19.49 -4.41
CA ARG A 51 -25.78 -18.83 -5.28
C ARG A 51 -26.39 -18.58 -6.65
N LEU A 52 -26.37 -17.32 -7.10
CA LEU A 52 -26.80 -16.93 -8.44
C LEU A 52 -25.76 -17.35 -9.48
N HIS A 53 -26.21 -17.63 -10.71
CA HIS A 53 -25.30 -17.80 -11.83
C HIS A 53 -24.80 -16.42 -12.28
N ASP A 54 -23.60 -16.34 -12.86
CA ASP A 54 -22.98 -15.08 -13.29
C ASP A 54 -23.78 -14.38 -14.41
N SER A 55 -24.75 -15.06 -15.03
CA SER A 55 -25.70 -14.47 -15.99
C SER A 55 -26.91 -13.80 -15.35
N ASP A 56 -27.19 -14.09 -14.08
CA ASP A 56 -28.39 -13.62 -13.37
C ASP A 56 -28.16 -12.25 -12.70
N PHE A 57 -26.95 -11.71 -12.82
CA PHE A 57 -26.57 -10.38 -12.37
C PHE A 57 -25.41 -9.83 -13.20
N THR A 58 -25.13 -8.53 -13.05
CA THR A 58 -23.99 -7.84 -13.66
C THR A 58 -23.16 -7.17 -12.58
N ALA A 59 -21.86 -7.49 -12.55
CA ALA A 59 -20.89 -6.99 -11.57
C ALA A 59 -19.59 -6.54 -12.25
N THR A 60 -19.66 -5.48 -13.05
CA THR A 60 -18.55 -4.98 -13.89
C THR A 60 -17.96 -3.65 -13.43
N THR A 61 -18.51 -3.04 -12.38
CA THR A 61 -18.13 -1.70 -11.89
C THR A 61 -17.19 -1.73 -10.70
N GLY A 62 -17.12 -2.87 -9.98
CA GLY A 62 -16.39 -2.99 -8.72
C GLY A 62 -17.15 -2.45 -7.51
N ASN A 63 -18.32 -1.83 -7.69
CA ASN A 63 -19.07 -1.19 -6.60
C ASN A 63 -20.60 -1.34 -6.67
N SER A 64 -21.11 -2.08 -7.65
CA SER A 64 -22.55 -2.34 -7.76
C SER A 64 -22.82 -3.75 -8.30
N ILE A 65 -23.92 -4.33 -7.84
CA ILE A 65 -24.55 -5.52 -8.42
C ILE A 65 -25.82 -5.03 -9.11
N THR A 66 -26.01 -5.33 -10.39
CA THR A 66 -27.15 -4.86 -11.19
C THR A 66 -27.74 -6.00 -12.01
N GLY A 67 -28.85 -5.77 -12.71
CA GLY A 67 -29.45 -6.77 -13.59
C GLY A 67 -30.07 -7.96 -12.85
N LEU A 68 -30.26 -7.83 -11.53
CA LEU A 68 -30.98 -8.81 -10.74
C LEU A 68 -32.44 -8.87 -11.21
N ALA A 69 -33.04 -10.05 -11.12
CA ALA A 69 -34.49 -10.14 -11.07
C ALA A 69 -35.01 -9.25 -9.93
N ALA A 70 -36.18 -8.63 -10.15
CA ALA A 70 -36.79 -7.77 -9.15
C ALA A 70 -36.92 -8.50 -7.81
N LEU A 71 -36.25 -7.99 -6.78
CA LEU A 71 -36.29 -8.58 -5.45
C LEU A 71 -37.68 -8.47 -4.86
N SER A 72 -38.06 -9.45 -4.04
CA SER A 72 -39.23 -9.34 -3.19
C SER A 72 -38.86 -8.65 -1.88
N GLN A 73 -39.85 -8.04 -1.22
CA GLN A 73 -39.66 -7.57 0.15
C GLN A 73 -39.13 -8.72 1.04
N ASP A 74 -38.18 -8.39 1.91
CA ASP A 74 -37.46 -9.30 2.82
C ASP A 74 -36.49 -10.28 2.15
N ASP A 75 -36.30 -10.21 0.82
CA ASP A 75 -35.22 -10.95 0.17
C ASP A 75 -33.86 -10.52 0.73
N VAL A 76 -33.02 -11.50 1.03
CA VAL A 76 -31.66 -11.29 1.52
C VAL A 76 -30.68 -11.60 0.41
N VAL A 77 -29.91 -10.59 0.02
CA VAL A 77 -28.78 -10.72 -0.90
C VAL A 77 -27.49 -10.68 -0.10
N ILE A 78 -26.67 -11.72 -0.27
CA ILE A 78 -25.32 -11.80 0.29
C ILE A 78 -24.34 -11.63 -0.86
N ILE A 79 -23.41 -10.68 -0.72
CA ILE A 79 -22.36 -10.43 -1.70
C ILE A 79 -21.03 -10.78 -1.03
N GLU A 80 -20.38 -11.83 -1.51
CA GLU A 80 -19.02 -12.20 -1.12
C GLU A 80 -18.03 -11.60 -2.10
N ALA A 81 -17.40 -10.51 -1.69
CA ALA A 81 -16.41 -9.76 -2.46
C ALA A 81 -15.00 -10.24 -2.14
N GLN A 82 -14.25 -10.63 -3.16
CA GLN A 82 -12.83 -10.92 -3.04
C GLN A 82 -12.01 -9.74 -3.56
N HIS A 83 -10.97 -9.39 -2.80
CA HIS A 83 -10.02 -8.37 -3.18
C HIS A 83 -8.71 -9.00 -3.62
N THR A 84 -8.18 -8.54 -4.74
CA THR A 84 -6.78 -8.85 -5.08
C THR A 84 -5.88 -7.91 -4.29
N PHE A 85 -4.87 -8.47 -3.61
CA PHE A 85 -3.77 -7.66 -3.12
C PHE A 85 -2.91 -7.27 -4.32
N SER A 86 -2.73 -5.98 -4.58
CA SER A 86 -1.74 -5.54 -5.56
C SER A 86 -0.42 -5.30 -4.85
N SER A 87 0.60 -6.07 -5.21
CA SER A 87 1.99 -5.82 -4.80
C SER A 87 2.64 -4.68 -5.59
N SER A 88 1.89 -3.96 -6.44
CA SER A 88 2.43 -2.91 -7.31
C SER A 88 3.18 -1.82 -6.55
N ASP A 89 2.78 -1.58 -5.31
CA ASP A 89 3.31 -0.49 -4.48
C ASP A 89 4.29 -0.99 -3.40
N ALA A 90 4.61 -2.30 -3.43
CA ALA A 90 5.57 -2.91 -2.53
C ALA A 90 6.95 -3.02 -3.20
N VAL A 91 8.02 -2.89 -2.42
CA VAL A 91 9.37 -3.24 -2.87
C VAL A 91 9.59 -4.74 -2.63
N PRO A 92 10.00 -5.52 -3.66
CA PRO A 92 10.27 -6.95 -3.49
C PRO A 92 11.34 -7.23 -2.43
N ALA A 93 11.28 -8.41 -1.79
CA ALA A 93 12.31 -8.85 -0.84
C ALA A 93 13.70 -9.02 -1.48
N THR A 94 13.75 -9.18 -2.80
CA THR A 94 14.99 -9.19 -3.60
C THR A 94 15.57 -7.79 -3.85
N GLY A 95 14.91 -6.74 -3.37
CA GLY A 95 15.26 -5.34 -3.58
C GLY A 95 14.45 -4.68 -4.71
N GLY A 96 14.59 -3.36 -4.81
CA GLY A 96 13.95 -2.49 -5.80
C GLY A 96 14.38 -1.03 -5.61
N SER A 97 13.75 -0.10 -6.32
CA SER A 97 14.07 1.33 -6.26
C SER A 97 12.90 2.14 -5.72
N PHE A 98 13.18 3.09 -4.84
CA PHE A 98 12.26 4.18 -4.52
C PHE A 98 12.59 5.36 -5.45
N SER A 99 11.61 5.83 -6.24
CA SER A 99 11.78 6.96 -7.15
C SER A 99 11.66 8.32 -6.46
N GLY A 100 11.12 8.34 -5.24
CA GLY A 100 11.01 9.52 -4.39
C GLY A 100 11.90 9.43 -3.15
N ASN A 101 11.79 10.45 -2.29
CA ASN A 101 12.52 10.50 -1.03
C ASN A 101 12.07 9.38 -0.08
N VAL A 102 13.03 8.79 0.64
CA VAL A 102 12.76 7.85 1.73
C VAL A 102 13.03 8.55 3.06
N SER A 103 12.02 8.66 3.92
CA SER A 103 12.14 9.22 5.27
C SER A 103 12.17 8.11 6.31
N PHE A 104 13.16 8.16 7.22
CA PHE A 104 13.30 7.19 8.32
C PHE A 104 12.93 7.81 9.68
N GLY A 105 12.56 9.09 9.76
CA GLY A 105 12.32 9.79 11.02
C GLY A 105 13.51 9.68 11.97
N ASP A 106 13.23 9.37 13.25
CA ASP A 106 14.26 9.20 14.30
C ASP A 106 14.94 7.82 14.28
N ASN A 107 14.69 6.99 13.27
CA ASN A 107 15.22 5.62 13.21
C ASN A 107 16.64 5.56 12.64
N ASN A 108 17.40 4.56 13.07
CA ASN A 108 18.72 4.27 12.53
C ASN A 108 18.66 3.57 11.17
N ILE A 109 19.60 3.91 10.28
CA ILE A 109 19.87 3.15 9.05
C ILE A 109 21.08 2.23 9.30
N THR A 110 20.88 0.92 9.21
CA THR A 110 21.98 -0.07 9.34
C THR A 110 22.28 -0.67 7.97
N ASN A 111 23.52 -0.53 7.49
CA ASN A 111 23.98 -1.14 6.25
C ASN A 111 25.20 -2.03 6.53
N VAL A 112 25.19 -3.26 6.01
CA VAL A 112 26.28 -4.24 6.21
C VAL A 112 27.42 -4.11 5.19
N GLY A 113 27.29 -3.20 4.22
CA GLY A 113 28.28 -2.98 3.15
C GLY A 113 28.57 -1.50 2.89
N SER A 114 28.80 -1.17 1.62
CA SER A 114 28.97 0.22 1.17
C SER A 114 27.63 0.88 0.86
N ILE A 115 27.56 2.20 1.08
CA ILE A 115 26.46 3.04 0.58
C ILE A 115 27.09 4.03 -0.39
N ALA A 116 26.63 4.04 -1.64
CA ALA A 116 26.97 5.07 -2.60
C ALA A 116 25.98 6.23 -2.43
N LEU A 117 26.48 7.42 -2.14
CA LEU A 117 25.69 8.63 -1.95
C LEU A 117 26.33 9.74 -2.79
N ASP A 118 25.48 10.60 -3.35
CA ASP A 118 25.94 11.81 -4.02
C ASP A 118 26.34 12.88 -2.99
N SER A 119 25.51 13.06 -1.96
CA SER A 119 25.76 13.98 -0.85
C SER A 119 25.25 13.45 0.48
N ILE A 120 25.87 13.91 1.58
CA ILE A 120 25.38 13.74 2.95
C ILE A 120 25.31 15.14 3.57
N SER A 121 24.14 15.52 4.07
CA SER A 121 23.91 16.78 4.76
C SER A 121 23.12 16.55 6.04
N ALA A 122 23.53 17.20 7.12
CA ALA A 122 22.79 17.25 8.38
C ALA A 122 22.16 18.63 8.54
N ASP A 123 20.87 18.68 8.91
CA ASP A 123 20.15 19.94 9.13
C ASP A 123 20.40 20.43 10.55
N GLY A 124 21.36 21.35 10.69
CA GLY A 124 21.71 21.96 11.98
C GLY A 124 22.43 21.05 12.97
N THR A 125 22.77 19.81 12.60
CA THR A 125 23.49 18.84 13.44
C THR A 125 24.80 18.37 12.78
N GLY A 126 25.63 17.64 13.53
CA GLY A 126 26.91 17.12 13.03
C GLY A 126 26.79 15.73 12.40
N ILE A 127 27.66 15.42 11.45
CA ILE A 127 27.89 14.06 10.97
C ILE A 127 29.03 13.45 11.79
N THR A 128 28.74 12.37 12.53
CA THR A 128 29.74 11.68 13.36
C THR A 128 30.30 10.46 12.63
N ILE A 129 31.63 10.33 12.60
CA ILE A 129 32.34 9.16 12.07
C ILE A 129 33.16 8.57 13.21
N ASN A 130 32.78 7.36 13.66
CA ASN A 130 33.35 6.77 14.88
C ASN A 130 34.73 6.13 14.69
N ASP A 131 35.09 5.79 13.46
CA ASP A 131 36.36 5.12 13.16
C ASP A 131 37.15 5.95 12.14
N LYS A 132 37.27 5.46 10.90
CA LYS A 132 38.13 6.10 9.89
C LYS A 132 37.33 6.89 8.85
N LEU A 133 37.71 8.16 8.66
CA LEU A 133 37.36 8.93 7.47
C LEU A 133 38.49 8.89 6.43
N THR A 134 38.18 8.51 5.19
CA THR A 134 39.13 8.59 4.06
C THR A 134 38.61 9.60 3.05
N LEU A 135 39.36 10.69 2.84
CA LEU A 135 39.04 11.74 1.88
C LEU A 135 39.99 11.66 0.68
N LYS A 136 39.54 12.09 -0.50
CA LYS A 136 40.43 12.23 -1.66
C LYS A 136 41.42 13.39 -1.40
N LYS A 137 42.62 13.33 -2.00
CA LYS A 137 43.77 14.22 -1.74
C LYS A 137 43.45 15.74 -1.77
N GLU A 138 42.45 16.15 -2.55
CA GLU A 138 42.04 17.56 -2.70
C GLU A 138 40.96 18.01 -1.69
N ALA A 139 40.41 17.10 -0.89
CA ALA A 139 39.39 17.41 0.11
C ALA A 139 39.97 17.91 1.45
N PHE A 140 41.30 18.05 1.55
CA PHE A 140 41.94 18.71 2.69
C PHE A 140 42.18 20.18 2.37
N MET A 141 41.60 21.09 3.16
CA MET A 141 41.93 22.52 3.13
C MET A 141 43.42 22.68 3.47
N LYS A 142 44.25 23.04 2.48
CA LYS A 142 45.63 23.46 2.75
C LYS A 142 45.65 24.88 3.28
N THR A 143 45.58 25.07 4.60
CA THR A 143 46.02 26.35 5.17
C THR A 143 47.54 26.28 5.38
N LEU A 144 48.31 26.66 4.36
CA LEU A 144 49.74 26.93 4.52
C LEU A 144 49.89 28.28 5.22
N HIS A 145 50.27 28.28 6.50
CA HIS A 145 50.78 29.49 7.16
C HIS A 145 52.23 29.70 6.70
N GLN A 146 52.46 30.64 5.78
CA GLN A 146 53.80 31.16 5.52
C GLN A 146 54.14 32.13 6.66
N SER A 147 54.99 31.71 7.61
CA SER A 147 55.59 32.63 8.58
C SER A 147 56.73 33.36 7.88
N TRP A 148 56.60 34.66 7.66
CA TRP A 148 57.72 35.49 7.23
C TRP A 148 58.60 35.76 8.46
N VAL A 149 59.82 35.23 8.44
CA VAL A 149 60.80 35.40 9.51
C VAL A 149 61.77 36.53 9.13
N LEU A 150 62.02 37.38 10.14
CA LEU A 150 63.10 38.37 10.34
C LEU A 150 62.97 39.77 9.71
N GLY A 151 62.71 40.74 10.61
CA GLY A 151 63.12 42.13 10.46
C GLY A 151 63.22 42.78 11.85
N GLY A 152 64.45 42.87 12.38
CA GLY A 152 64.77 43.52 13.65
C GLY A 152 65.86 42.80 14.43
#